data_AF-A0A954Q2C1-F1
#
_entry.id   AF-A0A954Q2C1-F1
#
_cell.length_a   1.000
_cell.length_b   1.000
_cell.length_c   1.000
_cell.angle_alpha   90.00
_cell.angle_beta   90.00
_cell.angle_gamma   90.00
#
_symmetry.space_group_name_H-M   'P 1'
#
loop_
_entity.id
_entity.type
_entity.pdbx_description
1 polymer ?
#
loop_
_entity_poly.entity_id
_entity_poly.type
_entity_poly.pdbx_seq_one_letter_code
_entity_poly.pdbx_strand_id
1 'polypeptide(L)'
;MTNFQPFPWRYIKEVLDSREFFFEQSMAFTKEEIGDDARACPDCGKQADDLTWVPVDTADETWPRGEGRSGFVTCCMECKNQIDFFVDDELTRLEAELRADGTSSQDLPWSETEPVG
;
A
#
# COMPACT_ATOMS: atom_id res chain seq x y z
N MET A 1 -16.66 -1.45 -0.46
CA MET A 1 -15.71 -0.81 0.49
C MET A 1 -15.10 -1.91 1.33
N THR A 2 -13.95 -2.41 0.89
CA THR A 2 -13.18 -3.42 1.61
C THR A 2 -12.65 -2.74 2.88
N ASN A 3 -13.12 -3.17 4.05
CA ASN A 3 -12.53 -2.73 5.32
C ASN A 3 -11.14 -3.34 5.40
N PHE A 4 -10.13 -2.67 4.83
CA PHE A 4 -8.74 -3.01 5.06
C PHE A 4 -8.31 -2.40 6.40
N GLN A 5 -7.47 -3.12 7.14
CA GLN A 5 -6.86 -2.52 8.32
C GLN A 5 -5.84 -1.48 7.83
N PRO A 6 -5.87 -0.25 8.35
CA PRO A 6 -4.91 0.77 7.96
C PRO A 6 -3.50 0.31 8.33
N PHE A 7 -2.57 0.54 7.42
CA PHE A 7 -1.16 0.24 7.60
C PHE A 7 -0.56 1.17 8.67
N PRO A 8 0.43 0.75 9.47
CA PRO A 8 1.10 1.64 10.40
C PRO A 8 1.70 2.85 9.65
N TRP A 9 1.48 4.07 10.15
CA TRP A 9 1.95 5.28 9.46
C TRP A 9 3.47 5.35 9.36
N ARG A 10 4.19 4.72 10.31
CA ARG A 10 5.63 4.58 10.25
C ARG A 10 6.06 3.75 9.04
N TYR A 11 5.41 2.62 8.82
CA TYR A 11 5.65 1.77 7.65
C TYR A 11 5.38 2.53 6.34
N ILE A 12 4.27 3.28 6.26
CA ILE A 12 3.98 4.17 5.11
C ILE A 12 5.12 5.15 4.85
N LYS A 13 5.69 5.75 5.91
CA LYS A 13 6.82 6.66 5.77
C LYS A 13 8.11 5.94 5.35
N GLU A 14 8.39 4.77 5.90
CA GLU A 14 9.58 3.99 5.58
C GLU A 14 9.57 3.54 4.11
N VAL A 15 8.42 3.09 3.59
CA VAL A 15 8.24 2.80 2.16
C VAL A 15 8.45 4.04 1.29
N LEU A 16 7.93 5.19 1.72
CA LEU A 16 8.10 6.44 0.97
C LEU A 16 9.54 6.95 0.97
N ASP A 17 10.29 6.70 2.05
CA ASP A 17 11.71 7.06 2.18
C ASP A 17 12.61 6.10 1.40
N SER A 18 12.24 4.82 1.34
CA SER A 18 12.98 3.78 0.62
C SER A 18 12.71 3.76 -0.90
N ARG A 19 11.99 4.76 -1.44
CA ARG A 19 11.51 4.86 -2.83
C ARG A 19 12.52 4.35 -3.87
N GLU A 20 12.43 3.07 -4.19
CA GLU A 20 13.13 2.48 -5.32
C GLU A 20 12.34 2.75 -6.60
N PHE A 21 13.08 3.11 -7.66
CA PHE A 21 12.61 3.52 -8.98
C PHE A 21 11.66 2.49 -9.65
N PHE A 22 11.67 1.23 -9.20
CA PHE A 22 10.83 0.15 -9.72
C PHE A 22 9.32 0.38 -9.51
N PHE A 23 8.92 1.08 -8.45
CA PHE A 23 7.50 1.28 -8.14
C PHE A 23 6.83 2.38 -8.96
N GLU A 24 7.61 3.30 -9.55
CA GLU A 24 7.06 4.41 -10.35
C GLU A 24 6.34 3.92 -11.62
N GLN A 25 6.81 2.81 -12.21
CA GLN A 25 6.21 2.27 -13.43
C GLN A 25 4.89 1.54 -13.15
N SER A 26 4.81 0.75 -12.08
CA SER A 26 3.57 0.10 -11.64
C SER A 26 2.55 1.12 -11.10
N MET A 27 3.01 2.20 -10.48
CA MET A 27 2.16 3.32 -10.06
C MET A 27 1.46 4.02 -11.23
N ALA A 28 2.14 4.19 -12.36
CA ALA A 28 1.54 4.84 -13.53
C ALA A 28 0.36 4.03 -14.08
N PHE A 29 0.55 2.72 -14.24
CA PHE A 29 -0.49 1.81 -14.70
C PHE A 29 -1.68 1.73 -13.73
N THR A 30 -1.39 1.63 -12.43
CA THR A 30 -2.43 1.59 -11.38
C THR A 30 -3.22 2.91 -11.34
N LYS A 31 -2.59 4.06 -11.53
CA LYS A 31 -3.30 5.33 -11.60
C LYS A 31 -4.18 5.45 -12.85
N GLU A 32 -3.75 4.91 -13.98
CA GLU A 32 -4.54 4.94 -15.22
C GLU A 32 -5.77 4.01 -15.16
N GLU A 33 -5.64 2.83 -14.54
CA GLU A 33 -6.73 1.84 -14.48
C GLU A 33 -7.70 2.07 -13.32
N ILE A 34 -7.21 2.60 -12.18
CA ILE A 34 -7.96 2.64 -10.92
C ILE A 34 -8.00 4.04 -10.28
N GLY A 35 -7.34 5.03 -10.89
CA GLY A 35 -7.26 6.41 -10.38
C GLY A 35 -8.62 7.10 -10.29
N ASP A 36 -9.53 6.83 -11.22
CA ASP A 36 -10.90 7.38 -11.22
C ASP A 36 -11.77 6.85 -10.06
N ASP A 37 -11.44 5.67 -9.50
CA ASP A 37 -12.16 5.07 -8.37
C ASP A 37 -11.62 5.51 -7.01
N ALA A 38 -10.46 6.18 -6.96
CA ALA A 38 -9.90 6.67 -5.72
C ALA A 38 -10.74 7.82 -5.15
N ARG A 39 -11.04 7.74 -3.86
CA ARG A 39 -11.86 8.75 -3.18
C ARG A 39 -11.02 9.95 -2.79
N ALA A 40 -11.67 11.12 -2.77
CA ALA A 40 -11.08 12.30 -2.17
C ALA A 40 -10.88 12.12 -0.65
N CYS A 41 -9.92 12.85 -0.09
CA CYS A 41 -9.71 12.88 1.35
C CYS A 41 -10.97 13.40 2.08
N PRO A 42 -11.54 12.64 3.02
CA PRO A 42 -12.78 13.05 3.70
C PRO A 42 -12.60 14.28 4.61
N ASP A 43 -11.37 14.57 5.07
CA ASP A 43 -11.10 15.67 6.00
C ASP A 43 -10.81 17.00 5.31
N CYS A 44 -9.99 16.97 4.24
CA CYS A 44 -9.56 18.19 3.54
C CYS A 44 -10.14 18.33 2.13
N GLY A 45 -10.87 17.34 1.62
CA GLY A 45 -11.48 17.35 0.29
C GLY A 45 -10.49 17.23 -0.88
N LYS A 46 -9.21 16.95 -0.58
CA LYS A 46 -8.16 16.76 -1.59
C LYS A 46 -8.52 15.62 -2.54
N GLN A 47 -8.46 15.87 -3.85
CA GLN A 47 -8.84 14.91 -4.89
C GLN A 47 -7.83 13.76 -5.01
N ALA A 48 -8.27 12.65 -5.61
CA ALA A 48 -7.46 11.44 -5.79
C ALA A 48 -6.10 11.67 -6.47
N ASP A 49 -6.07 12.54 -7.48
CA ASP A 49 -4.85 12.91 -8.22
C ASP A 49 -3.79 13.57 -7.34
N ASP A 50 -4.23 14.28 -6.30
CA ASP A 50 -3.37 14.99 -5.34
C ASP A 50 -2.97 14.11 -4.15
N LEU A 51 -3.52 12.89 -4.03
CA LEU A 51 -3.15 11.93 -2.99
C LEU A 51 -1.82 11.25 -3.31
N THR A 52 -1.13 10.83 -2.27
CA THR A 52 0.10 10.04 -2.41
C THR A 52 -0.28 8.56 -2.49
N TRP A 53 0.16 7.89 -3.53
CA TRP A 53 -0.04 6.45 -3.71
C TRP A 53 1.20 5.74 -3.21
N VAL A 54 1.02 4.81 -2.28
CA VAL A 54 2.11 4.14 -1.58
C VAL A 54 2.00 2.64 -1.83
N PRO A 55 3.02 1.99 -2.44
CA PRO A 55 3.03 0.55 -2.62
C PRO A 55 3.16 -0.13 -1.25
N VAL A 56 2.26 -1.04 -0.91
CA VAL A 56 2.23 -1.67 0.41
C VAL A 56 1.89 -3.14 0.29
N ASP A 57 2.43 -3.91 1.23
CA ASP A 57 2.14 -5.32 1.44
C ASP A 57 1.46 -5.50 2.80
N THR A 58 0.50 -6.42 2.88
CA THR A 58 -0.04 -6.85 4.16
C THR A 58 1.02 -7.61 4.96
N ALA A 59 0.78 -7.71 6.28
CA ALA A 59 1.60 -8.44 7.23
C ALA A 59 2.29 -9.70 6.71
N ASP A 60 3.56 -9.91 7.06
CA ASP A 60 4.25 -11.18 6.79
C ASP A 60 3.44 -12.40 7.27
N GLU A 61 2.74 -12.29 8.41
CA GLU A 61 1.93 -13.40 8.94
C GLU A 61 0.70 -13.78 8.11
N THR A 62 0.24 -12.89 7.23
CA THR A 62 -0.91 -13.15 6.34
C THR A 62 -0.52 -14.02 5.14
N TRP A 63 0.74 -14.00 4.74
CA TRP A 63 1.24 -14.72 3.55
C TRP A 63 1.23 -16.24 3.71
N PRO A 64 1.71 -16.84 4.83
CA PRO A 64 1.61 -18.27 5.06
C PRO A 64 0.17 -18.82 5.06
N ARG A 65 -0.84 -17.94 5.28
CA ARG A 65 -2.26 -18.30 5.29
C ARG A 65 -2.95 -18.11 3.93
N GLY A 66 -2.24 -17.57 2.92
CA GLY A 66 -2.82 -17.20 1.62
C GLY A 66 -3.68 -15.93 1.66
N GLU A 67 -3.63 -15.19 2.77
CA GLU A 67 -4.38 -13.95 3.00
C GLU A 67 -3.56 -12.71 2.63
N GLY A 68 -2.27 -12.89 2.32
CA GLY A 68 -1.35 -11.84 1.90
C GLY A 68 -1.81 -11.11 0.64
N ARG A 69 -1.72 -9.78 0.65
CA ARG A 69 -2.05 -8.90 -0.48
C ARG A 69 -0.97 -7.85 -0.65
N SER A 70 -0.64 -7.56 -1.89
CA SER A 70 0.22 -6.44 -2.31
C SER A 70 -0.58 -5.49 -3.18
N GLY A 71 -0.26 -4.21 -3.12
CA GLY A 71 -0.97 -3.20 -3.89
C GLY A 71 -0.62 -1.79 -3.48
N PHE A 72 -1.58 -0.87 -3.60
CA PHE A 72 -1.36 0.55 -3.37
C PHE A 72 -2.38 1.13 -2.41
N VAL A 73 -1.91 1.85 -1.40
CA VAL A 73 -2.76 2.66 -0.53
C VAL A 73 -2.69 4.13 -0.92
N THR A 74 -3.84 4.78 -1.02
CA THR A 74 -3.92 6.23 -1.22
C THR A 74 -3.91 6.94 0.12
N CYS A 75 -2.98 7.87 0.27
CA CYS A 75 -2.69 8.57 1.50
C CYS A 75 -2.80 10.09 1.30
N CYS A 76 -3.56 10.75 2.17
CA CYS A 76 -3.46 12.20 2.34
C CYS A 76 -2.36 12.51 3.35
N MET A 77 -1.19 12.93 2.87
CA MET A 77 -0.02 13.19 3.72
C MET A 77 -0.22 14.36 4.70
N GLU A 78 -1.11 15.31 4.39
CA GLU A 78 -1.44 16.44 5.26
C GLU A 78 -2.32 16.00 6.43
N CYS A 79 -3.37 15.24 6.15
CA CYS A 79 -4.30 14.72 7.17
C CYS A 79 -3.79 13.44 7.85
N LYS A 80 -2.74 12.82 7.30
CA LYS A 80 -2.23 11.49 7.67
C LYS A 80 -3.29 10.39 7.61
N ASN A 81 -4.18 10.49 6.63
CA ASN A 81 -5.28 9.53 6.44
C ASN A 81 -5.03 8.62 5.25
N GLN A 82 -5.26 7.33 5.46
CA GLN A 82 -5.33 6.31 4.43
C GLN A 82 -6.77 6.20 3.96
N ILE A 83 -6.98 6.28 2.65
CA ILE A 83 -8.30 6.50 2.07
C ILE A 83 -8.80 5.23 1.40
N ASP A 84 -8.05 4.70 0.44
CA ASP A 84 -8.37 3.46 -0.27
C ASP A 84 -7.14 2.56 -0.35
N PHE A 85 -7.37 1.25 -0.33
CA PHE A 85 -6.35 0.23 -0.61
C PHE A 85 -6.79 -0.56 -1.84
N PHE A 86 -5.98 -0.45 -2.89
CA PHE A 86 -6.14 -1.15 -4.15
C PHE A 86 -5.22 -2.35 -4.16
N VAL A 87 -5.82 -3.54 -4.16
CA VAL A 87 -5.08 -4.80 -4.30
C VAL A 87 -4.71 -4.99 -5.75
N ASP A 88 -3.46 -5.33 -6.00
CA ASP A 88 -2.96 -5.73 -7.31
C ASP A 88 -2.68 -7.23 -7.27
N ASP A 89 -3.47 -8.02 -8.02
CA ASP A 89 -3.37 -9.47 -8.03
C ASP A 89 -2.04 -9.96 -8.64
N GLU A 90 -1.47 -9.22 -9.59
CA GLU A 90 -0.18 -9.57 -10.21
C GLU A 90 0.96 -9.31 -9.24
N LEU A 91 1.00 -8.15 -8.58
CA LEU A 91 1.96 -7.85 -7.53
C LEU A 91 1.81 -8.82 -6.36
N THR A 92 0.57 -9.14 -5.96
CA THR A 92 0.32 -10.13 -4.90
C THR A 92 0.89 -11.50 -5.27
N ARG A 93 0.72 -11.93 -6.52
CA ARG A 93 1.27 -13.22 -6.99
C ARG A 93 2.80 -13.21 -7.00
N LEU A 94 3.41 -12.17 -7.56
CA LEU A 94 4.86 -12.02 -7.64
C LEU A 94 5.49 -11.99 -6.24
N GLU A 95 4.89 -11.27 -5.31
CA GLU A 95 5.37 -11.17 -3.95
C GLU A 95 5.21 -12.49 -3.18
N ALA A 96 4.11 -13.23 -3.39
CA ALA A 96 3.96 -14.57 -2.84
C ALA A 96 5.06 -15.53 -3.36
N GLU A 97 5.41 -15.43 -4.65
CA GLU A 97 6.50 -16.20 -5.26
C GLU A 97 7.86 -15.82 -4.63
N LEU A 98 8.18 -14.53 -4.50
CA LEU A 98 9.42 -14.05 -3.85
C LEU A 98 9.55 -14.50 -2.40
N ARG A 99 8.46 -14.42 -1.63
CA ARG A 99 8.41 -14.86 -0.22
C ARG A 99 8.55 -16.36 -0.09
N ALA A 100 8.05 -17.14 -1.04
CA ALA A 100 8.28 -18.58 -1.08
C ALA A 100 9.76 -18.94 -1.32
N ASP A 101 10.50 -18.12 -2.07
CA ASP A 101 11.95 -18.22 -2.26
C ASP A 101 12.78 -17.65 -1.09
N GLY A 102 12.13 -17.12 -0.06
CA GLY A 102 12.77 -16.61 1.17
C GLY A 102 13.26 -15.17 1.06
N THR A 103 12.74 -14.40 0.11
CA THR A 103 13.03 -12.97 -0.11
C THR A 103 11.76 -12.13 -0.03
N SER A 104 11.84 -10.83 0.22
CA SER A 104 10.69 -9.90 0.20
C SER A 104 11.06 -8.67 -0.64
N SER A 105 10.13 -8.14 -1.44
CA SER A 105 10.39 -6.85 -2.12
C SER A 105 10.35 -5.67 -1.14
N GLN A 106 9.73 -5.86 0.03
CA GLN A 106 9.61 -4.86 1.08
C GLN A 106 10.16 -5.41 2.39
N ASP A 107 11.48 -5.59 2.49
CA ASP A 107 12.23 -6.03 3.69
C ASP A 107 12.10 -5.05 4.91
N LEU A 108 10.90 -4.51 5.14
CA LEU A 108 10.54 -3.53 6.14
C LEU A 108 9.70 -4.20 7.24
N PRO A 109 9.98 -3.91 8.52
CA PRO A 109 9.28 -4.54 9.63
C PRO A 109 7.84 -4.04 9.73
N TRP A 110 6.90 -4.79 9.14
CA TRP A 110 5.48 -4.60 9.39
C TRP A 110 5.18 -5.13 10.81
N SER A 111 5.04 -4.24 11.79
CA SER A 111 4.70 -4.59 13.18
C SER A 111 3.34 -4.02 13.56
N GLU A 112 2.37 -4.89 13.87
CA GLU A 112 0.99 -4.54 14.30
C GLU A 112 0.92 -3.71 15.59
N THR A 113 2.02 -3.52 16.30
CA THR A 113 2.03 -2.96 17.65
C THR A 113 1.96 -1.43 17.72
N GLU A 114 1.93 -0.72 16.61
CA GLU A 114 1.79 0.74 16.65
C GLU A 114 0.31 1.15 16.70
N PRO A 115 -0.07 2.08 17.60
CA PRO A 115 -1.43 2.60 17.61
C PRO A 115 -1.69 3.30 16.28
N VAL A 116 -2.80 2.92 15.64
CA VAL A 116 -3.37 3.65 14.50
C VAL A 116 -3.65 5.07 14.99
N GLY A 117 -2.78 6.01 14.58
CA GLY A 117 -2.81 7.40 15.02
C GLY A 117 -3.94 8.21 14.41
#